data_AF-A0A7C6EMW3-F1
#
_entry.id   AF-A0A7C6EMW3-F1
#
_cell.length_a   1.000
_cell.length_b   1.000
_cell.length_c   1.000
_cell.angle_alpha   90.00
_cell.angle_beta   90.00
_cell.angle_gamma   90.00
#
_symmetry.space_group_name_H-M   'P 1'
#
loop_
_entity.id
_entity.type
_entity.pdbx_description
1 polymer ?
#
loop_
_entity_poly.entity_id
_entity_poly.type
_entity_poly.pdbx_seq_one_letter_code
_entity_poly.pdbx_strand_id
1 'polypeptide(L)'
;MKRSLSQKFVAIIADKREFPLTRHFFEATAKFLGKEAPSQRDYELLACLPVREEWQEEAEGFFPWFRGQPFVVIHPGSGGRAKRWPLTNFLDIVNYLARRRMSGAVLTGPAEEEYDSVLASFRWPGGWGWRREPTLRGIAWLLSKASFYMGNDSGITHLAGLCGCSGIALFREEESRLWAPSGKLRIVRAPRIEDIAINDIKEEIRQLLAGEKG
;
A
#
# COMPACT_ATOMS: atom_id res chain seq x y z
N MET A 1 -11.78 -29.33 20.04
CA MET A 1 -11.51 -27.88 20.17
C MET A 1 -11.28 -27.29 18.78
N LYS A 2 -12.32 -26.77 18.13
CA LYS A 2 -12.25 -26.07 16.84
C LYS A 2 -12.93 -24.72 17.01
N ARG A 3 -12.18 -23.62 17.00
CA ARG A 3 -12.75 -22.28 16.79
C ARG A 3 -12.41 -21.86 15.37
N SER A 4 -13.36 -22.13 14.48
CA SER A 4 -13.49 -21.48 13.19
C SER A 4 -13.81 -20.00 13.46
N LEU A 5 -12.94 -19.09 13.06
CA LEU A 5 -13.23 -17.67 12.97
C LEU A 5 -13.20 -17.30 11.50
N SER A 6 -14.35 -17.48 10.84
CA SER A 6 -14.63 -16.84 9.57
C SER A 6 -14.68 -15.33 9.79
N GLN A 7 -13.57 -14.63 9.57
CA GLN A 7 -13.57 -13.16 9.51
C GLN A 7 -14.32 -12.75 8.23
N LYS A 8 -15.58 -12.35 8.41
CA LYS A 8 -16.38 -11.75 7.35
C LYS A 8 -15.83 -10.35 7.07
N PHE A 9 -15.23 -10.17 5.91
CA PHE A 9 -14.95 -8.84 5.35
C PHE A 9 -16.29 -8.13 5.12
N VAL A 10 -16.53 -7.04 5.82
CA VAL A 10 -17.69 -6.17 5.56
C VAL A 10 -17.33 -5.27 4.39
N ALA A 11 -17.92 -5.52 3.23
CA ALA A 11 -17.84 -4.60 2.10
C ALA A 11 -18.48 -3.27 2.52
N ILE A 12 -17.71 -2.20 2.47
CA ILE A 12 -18.19 -0.85 2.75
C ILE A 12 -19.03 -0.40 1.55
N ILE A 13 -20.34 -0.29 1.73
CA ILE A 13 -21.28 0.17 0.70
C ILE A 13 -21.39 1.70 0.79
N ALA A 14 -21.02 2.37 -0.31
CA ALA A 14 -21.06 3.81 -0.50
C ALA A 14 -22.46 4.44 -0.35
N ASP A 15 -22.61 5.47 0.49
CA ASP A 15 -23.73 6.42 0.35
C ASP A 15 -23.34 7.46 -0.72
N LYS A 16 -24.20 7.62 -1.73
CA LYS A 16 -23.95 8.42 -2.95
C LYS A 16 -24.20 9.92 -2.75
N ARG A 17 -24.22 10.41 -1.52
CA ARG A 17 -24.60 11.80 -1.22
C ARG A 17 -23.42 12.57 -0.62
N GLU A 18 -22.80 13.37 -1.49
CA GLU A 18 -22.04 14.60 -1.19
C GLU A 18 -20.61 14.52 -0.60
N PHE A 19 -20.02 13.34 -0.38
CA PHE A 19 -18.61 13.25 0.07
C PHE A 19 -17.78 12.23 -0.73
N PRO A 20 -16.48 12.48 -1.01
CA PRO A 20 -15.62 11.50 -1.65
C PRO A 20 -15.48 10.26 -0.76
N LEU A 21 -15.56 9.07 -1.36
CA LEU A 21 -15.60 7.78 -0.63
C LEU A 21 -14.36 7.54 0.23
N THR A 22 -13.26 8.21 -0.09
CA THR A 22 -12.03 8.28 0.71
C THR A 22 -12.29 8.72 2.14
N ARG A 23 -13.21 9.67 2.38
CA ARG A 23 -13.54 10.14 3.73
C ARG A 23 -14.21 9.04 4.56
N HIS A 24 -15.14 8.31 3.95
CA HIS A 24 -15.82 7.21 4.61
C HIS A 24 -14.86 6.04 4.90
N PHE A 25 -13.97 5.71 3.95
CA PHE A 25 -12.91 4.74 4.17
C PHE A 25 -11.95 5.18 5.29
N PHE A 26 -11.58 6.46 5.33
CA PHE A 26 -10.77 7.05 6.40
C PHE A 26 -11.44 6.89 7.76
N GLU A 27 -12.70 7.29 7.88
CA GLU A 27 -13.46 7.21 9.14
C GLU A 27 -13.58 5.76 9.63
N ALA A 28 -13.86 4.82 8.72
CA ALA A 28 -13.90 3.39 9.03
C ALA A 28 -12.53 2.86 9.50
N THR A 29 -11.44 3.27 8.82
CA THR A 29 -10.07 2.86 9.15
C THR A 29 -9.60 3.45 10.49
N ALA A 30 -9.85 4.75 10.72
CA ALA A 30 -9.54 5.42 11.97
C ALA A 30 -10.28 4.75 13.15
N LYS A 31 -11.58 4.47 12.98
CA LYS A 31 -12.37 3.74 13.98
C LYS A 31 -11.84 2.34 14.24
N PHE A 32 -11.46 1.59 13.20
CA PHE A 32 -10.86 0.26 13.34
C PHE A 32 -9.54 0.29 14.12
N LEU A 33 -8.74 1.33 13.92
CA LEU A 33 -7.50 1.58 14.66
C LEU A 33 -7.72 2.19 16.06
N GLY A 34 -8.98 2.41 16.47
CA GLY A 34 -9.33 2.97 17.78
C GLY A 34 -9.07 4.47 17.91
N LYS A 35 -9.25 5.23 16.82
CA LYS A 35 -9.03 6.69 16.74
C LYS A 35 -10.30 7.41 16.29
N GLU A 36 -10.49 8.63 16.78
CA GLU A 36 -11.52 9.54 16.27
C GLU A 36 -11.09 10.18 14.95
N ALA A 37 -12.02 10.26 14.00
CA ALA A 37 -11.78 10.93 12.72
C ALA A 37 -11.93 12.46 12.88
N PRO A 38 -11.03 13.29 12.34
CA PRO A 38 -11.09 14.73 12.60
C PRO A 38 -12.21 15.46 11.85
N SER A 39 -12.58 16.64 12.35
CA SER A 39 -13.67 17.44 11.81
C SER A 39 -13.23 18.27 10.58
N GLN A 40 -13.50 17.72 9.40
CA GLN A 40 -13.80 18.38 8.12
C GLN A 40 -12.79 19.38 7.49
N ARG A 41 -11.79 19.92 8.20
CA ARG A 41 -10.78 20.84 7.64
C ARG A 41 -9.35 20.31 7.62
N ASP A 42 -9.04 19.25 8.37
CA ASP A 42 -7.69 18.72 8.48
C ASP A 42 -7.42 17.49 7.60
N TYR A 43 -8.41 16.97 6.83
CA TYR A 43 -8.27 15.70 6.08
C TYR A 43 -7.10 15.68 5.08
N GLU A 44 -6.73 16.82 4.53
CA GLU A 44 -5.56 16.97 3.64
C GLU A 44 -4.23 17.10 4.43
N LEU A 45 -4.30 17.51 5.71
CA LEU A 45 -3.17 17.67 6.63
C LEU A 45 -2.94 16.45 7.55
N LEU A 46 -3.87 15.48 7.58
CA LEU A 46 -3.90 14.33 8.49
C LEU A 46 -3.20 13.06 8.01
N ALA A 47 -2.31 13.19 7.03
CA ALA A 47 -1.48 12.09 6.55
C ALA A 47 -0.36 11.72 7.56
N CYS A 48 -0.73 11.51 8.83
CA CYS A 48 0.12 11.05 9.92
C CYS A 48 -0.76 10.33 10.95
N LEU A 49 -1.47 9.26 10.57
CA LEU A 49 -2.12 8.38 11.55
C LEU A 49 -1.09 8.05 12.66
N PRO A 50 -1.34 8.37 13.94
CA PRO A 50 -0.35 8.18 14.99
C PRO A 50 -0.10 6.69 15.19
N VAL A 51 0.99 6.21 14.62
CA VAL A 51 1.48 4.85 14.78
C VAL A 51 2.10 4.75 16.17
N ARG A 52 1.67 3.75 16.93
CA ARG A 52 2.23 3.49 18.26
C ARG A 52 3.56 2.74 18.13
N GLU A 53 4.54 3.10 18.96
CA GLU A 53 5.83 2.39 19.01
C GLU A 53 5.66 0.90 19.32
N GLU A 54 4.63 0.53 20.09
CA GLU A 54 4.30 -0.87 20.42
C GLU A 54 4.01 -1.75 19.17
N TRP A 55 3.69 -1.16 18.02
CA TRP A 55 3.47 -1.91 16.77
C TRP A 55 4.78 -2.22 16.03
N GLN A 56 5.91 -1.68 16.49
CA GLN A 56 7.24 -1.91 15.92
C GLN A 56 7.65 -3.37 15.98
N GLU A 57 7.42 -4.05 17.10
CA GLU A 57 7.80 -5.46 17.27
C GLU A 57 7.05 -6.36 16.29
N GLU A 58 5.76 -6.07 16.04
CA GLU A 58 4.97 -6.78 15.03
C GLU A 58 5.58 -6.60 13.64
N ALA A 59 6.03 -5.40 13.28
CA ALA A 59 6.59 -5.08 11.97
C ALA A 59 8.04 -5.58 11.76
N GLU A 60 8.92 -5.36 12.74
CA GLU A 60 10.34 -5.75 12.67
C GLU A 60 10.53 -7.27 12.66
N GLY A 61 9.61 -8.01 13.29
CA GLY A 61 9.62 -9.47 13.26
C GLY A 61 9.48 -10.07 11.86
N PHE A 62 8.99 -9.29 10.88
CA PHE A 62 8.81 -9.75 9.50
C PHE A 62 10.04 -9.48 8.61
N PHE A 63 10.71 -8.35 8.83
CA PHE A 63 11.74 -7.84 7.92
C PHE A 63 12.91 -7.20 8.68
N PRO A 64 13.80 -8.01 9.28
CA PRO A 64 14.87 -7.52 10.17
C PRO A 64 15.89 -6.62 9.46
N TRP A 65 15.96 -6.66 8.12
CA TRP A 65 16.88 -5.86 7.31
C TRP A 65 16.46 -4.40 7.13
N PHE A 66 15.30 -3.97 7.64
CA PHE A 66 14.88 -2.57 7.59
C PHE A 66 15.55 -1.68 8.65
N ARG A 67 16.24 -2.26 9.64
CA ARG A 67 16.84 -1.49 10.73
C ARG A 67 17.88 -0.48 10.22
N GLY A 68 17.57 0.80 10.41
CA GLY A 68 18.45 1.93 10.10
C GLY A 68 18.62 2.26 8.61
N GLN A 69 17.77 1.70 7.73
CA GLN A 69 17.87 1.90 6.28
C GLN A 69 16.51 2.29 5.69
N PRO A 70 16.44 3.27 4.76
CA PRO A 70 15.24 3.54 4.00
C PRO A 70 14.79 2.29 3.23
N PHE A 71 13.50 2.00 3.26
CA PHE A 71 12.93 0.83 2.57
C PHE A 71 11.65 1.16 1.81
N VAL A 72 11.30 0.27 0.89
CA VAL A 72 10.12 0.35 0.03
C VAL A 72 9.07 -0.68 0.46
N VAL A 73 7.79 -0.31 0.43
CA VAL A 73 6.67 -1.24 0.60
C VAL A 73 5.89 -1.35 -0.71
N ILE A 74 5.68 -2.57 -1.18
CA ILE A 74 4.90 -2.87 -2.39
C ILE A 74 3.69 -3.74 -2.02
N HIS A 75 2.51 -3.39 -2.51
CA HIS A 75 1.29 -4.18 -2.34
C HIS A 75 0.59 -4.41 -3.69
N PRO A 76 0.74 -5.61 -4.31
CA PRO A 76 0.16 -5.91 -5.62
C PRO A 76 -1.33 -6.31 -5.55
N GLY A 77 -1.91 -6.37 -4.34
CA GLY A 77 -3.30 -6.73 -4.14
C GLY A 77 -4.29 -5.60 -4.42
N SER A 78 -5.54 -5.96 -4.65
CA SER A 78 -6.67 -5.02 -4.79
C SER A 78 -8.00 -5.76 -4.60
N GLY A 79 -9.04 -5.03 -4.17
CA GLY A 79 -10.40 -5.54 -3.98
C GLY A 79 -11.12 -5.96 -5.28
N GLY A 80 -10.55 -5.68 -6.46
CA GLY A 80 -11.08 -6.16 -7.74
C GLY A 80 -9.97 -6.61 -8.69
N ARG A 81 -10.16 -7.74 -9.37
CA ARG A 81 -9.16 -8.30 -10.31
C ARG A 81 -8.80 -7.34 -11.44
N ALA A 82 -9.78 -6.60 -11.97
CA ALA A 82 -9.57 -5.60 -13.02
C ALA A 82 -8.70 -4.40 -12.57
N LYS A 83 -8.48 -4.24 -11.26
CA LYS A 83 -7.62 -3.19 -10.68
C LYS A 83 -6.21 -3.67 -10.40
N ARG A 84 -5.90 -4.96 -10.64
CA ARG A 84 -4.60 -5.54 -10.33
C ARG A 84 -3.68 -5.37 -11.53
N TRP A 85 -2.69 -4.49 -11.40
CA TRP A 85 -1.58 -4.48 -12.35
C TRP A 85 -0.84 -5.82 -12.30
N PRO A 86 -0.31 -6.34 -13.43
CA PRO A 86 0.28 -7.68 -13.46
C PRO A 86 1.34 -7.89 -12.39
N LEU A 87 1.26 -9.02 -11.66
CA LEU A 87 2.21 -9.34 -10.60
C LEU A 87 3.66 -9.36 -11.11
N THR A 88 3.88 -9.84 -12.33
CA THR A 88 5.20 -9.85 -12.98
C THR A 88 5.80 -8.46 -13.08
N ASN A 89 4.98 -7.43 -13.32
CA ASN A 89 5.47 -6.05 -13.37
C ASN A 89 5.93 -5.57 -11.99
N PHE A 90 5.21 -5.91 -10.92
CA PHE A 90 5.66 -5.61 -9.55
C PHE A 90 6.99 -6.30 -9.22
N LEU A 91 7.16 -7.56 -9.62
CA LEU A 91 8.42 -8.30 -9.41
C LEU A 91 9.57 -7.70 -10.24
N ASP A 92 9.29 -7.17 -11.42
CA ASP A 92 10.27 -6.41 -12.20
C ASP A 92 10.65 -5.08 -11.53
N ILE A 93 9.70 -4.40 -10.87
CA ILE A 93 9.98 -3.22 -10.06
C ILE A 93 10.85 -3.58 -8.85
N VAL A 94 10.57 -4.68 -8.16
CA VAL A 94 11.44 -5.21 -7.08
C VAL A 94 12.88 -5.36 -7.58
N ASN A 95 13.08 -6.04 -8.71
CA ASN A 95 14.42 -6.21 -9.30
C ASN A 95 15.07 -4.89 -9.71
N TYR A 96 14.28 -3.96 -10.26
CA TYR A 96 14.74 -2.63 -10.67
C TYR A 96 15.24 -1.77 -9.49
N LEU A 97 14.51 -1.81 -8.37
CA LEU A 97 14.85 -1.10 -7.14
C LEU A 97 16.02 -1.76 -6.40
N ALA A 98 16.08 -3.10 -6.37
CA ALA A 98 17.19 -3.83 -5.80
C ALA A 98 18.53 -3.50 -6.49
N ARG A 99 18.55 -3.36 -7.83
CA ARG A 99 19.74 -2.92 -8.58
C ARG A 99 20.20 -1.50 -8.21
N ARG A 100 19.31 -0.69 -7.63
CA ARG A 100 19.59 0.65 -7.07
C ARG A 100 19.96 0.62 -5.60
N ARG A 101 20.22 -0.57 -5.04
CA ARG A 101 20.57 -0.80 -3.63
C ARG A 101 19.49 -0.38 -2.64
N MET A 102 18.22 -0.38 -3.07
CA MET A 102 17.09 -0.19 -2.17
C MET A 102 16.63 -1.55 -1.64
N SER A 103 16.25 -1.57 -0.36
CA SER A 103 15.59 -2.71 0.28
C SER A 103 14.07 -2.53 0.26
N GLY A 104 13.32 -3.61 0.44
CA GLY A 104 11.87 -3.50 0.49
C GLY A 104 11.13 -4.76 0.88
N ALA A 105 9.81 -4.65 0.95
CA ALA A 105 8.90 -5.74 1.23
C ALA A 105 7.73 -5.72 0.25
N VAL A 106 7.34 -6.91 -0.20
CA VAL A 106 6.05 -7.14 -0.86
C VAL A 106 5.08 -7.70 0.17
N LEU A 107 3.90 -7.10 0.28
CA LEU A 107 2.86 -7.51 1.21
C LEU A 107 1.62 -7.96 0.41
N THR A 108 1.04 -9.10 0.78
CA THR A 108 -0.24 -9.56 0.21
C THR A 108 -1.26 -9.88 1.29
N GLY A 109 -2.53 -9.77 0.95
CA GLY A 109 -3.64 -10.15 1.82
C GLY A 109 -4.21 -11.53 1.47
N PRO A 110 -5.32 -11.92 2.13
CA PRO A 110 -5.97 -13.20 1.86
C PRO A 110 -6.59 -13.29 0.46
N ALA A 111 -6.93 -12.14 -0.15
CA ALA A 111 -7.53 -12.07 -1.49
C ALA A 111 -6.53 -12.32 -2.63
N GLU A 112 -5.24 -12.49 -2.29
CA GLU A 112 -4.12 -12.66 -3.22
C GLU A 112 -3.51 -14.07 -3.12
N GLU A 113 -4.27 -15.07 -2.64
CA GLU A 113 -3.82 -16.47 -2.55
C GLU A 113 -3.29 -17.01 -3.90
N GLU A 114 -3.85 -16.56 -5.02
CA GLU A 114 -3.37 -16.92 -6.37
C GLU A 114 -1.91 -16.50 -6.64
N TYR A 115 -1.35 -15.56 -5.88
CA TYR A 115 0.02 -15.10 -6.00
C TYR A 115 1.02 -15.95 -5.20
N ASP A 116 0.56 -16.75 -4.24
CA ASP A 116 1.41 -17.37 -3.24
C ASP A 116 2.46 -18.31 -3.85
N SER A 117 2.06 -19.12 -4.83
CA SER A 117 2.98 -20.05 -5.52
C SER A 117 4.09 -19.31 -6.28
N VAL A 118 3.76 -18.20 -6.93
CA VAL A 118 4.71 -17.36 -7.66
C VAL A 118 5.64 -16.63 -6.69
N LEU A 119 5.10 -16.06 -5.61
CA LEU A 119 5.89 -15.30 -4.62
C LEU A 119 6.78 -16.19 -3.76
N ALA A 120 6.35 -17.42 -3.46
CA ALA A 120 7.16 -18.41 -2.75
C ALA A 120 8.31 -18.95 -3.60
N SER A 121 8.14 -19.05 -4.93
CA SER A 121 9.17 -19.51 -5.86
C SER A 121 10.04 -18.37 -6.41
N PHE A 122 9.66 -17.12 -6.19
CA PHE A 122 10.42 -15.96 -6.64
C PHE A 122 11.77 -15.87 -5.93
N ARG A 123 12.85 -15.68 -6.70
CA ARG A 123 14.18 -15.48 -6.17
C ARG A 123 14.36 -14.03 -5.72
N TRP A 124 14.04 -13.76 -4.46
CA TRP A 124 14.15 -12.44 -3.85
C TRP A 124 15.59 -11.89 -3.89
N PRO A 125 15.81 -10.66 -4.36
CA PRO A 125 17.08 -9.97 -4.20
C PRO A 125 17.44 -9.76 -2.72
N GLY A 126 18.73 -9.56 -2.42
CA GLY A 126 19.16 -9.25 -1.05
C GLY A 126 18.47 -7.99 -0.50
N GLY A 127 17.98 -8.06 0.74
CA GLY A 127 17.21 -6.97 1.35
C GLY A 127 15.77 -6.85 0.85
N TRP A 128 15.27 -7.84 0.11
CA TRP A 128 13.87 -7.95 -0.29
C TRP A 128 13.24 -9.23 0.25
N GLY A 129 11.94 -9.17 0.49
CA GLY A 129 11.16 -10.33 0.87
C GLY A 129 9.67 -10.11 0.69
N TRP A 130 8.91 -11.17 0.94
CA TRP A 130 7.45 -11.16 0.89
C TRP A 130 6.85 -11.66 2.19
N ARG A 131 5.73 -11.05 2.59
CA ARG A 131 4.90 -11.51 3.70
C ARG A 131 3.43 -11.57 3.28
N ARG A 132 2.84 -12.72 3.52
CA ARG A 132 1.40 -12.97 3.42
C ARG A 132 0.72 -12.62 4.73
N GLU A 133 -0.40 -11.90 4.64
CA GLU A 133 -1.29 -11.53 5.75
C GLU A 133 -0.59 -10.99 7.01
N PRO A 134 0.26 -9.96 6.91
CA PRO A 134 0.71 -9.23 8.10
C PRO A 134 -0.49 -8.54 8.78
N THR A 135 -0.37 -8.29 10.09
CA THR A 135 -1.41 -7.57 10.84
C THR A 135 -1.54 -6.15 10.30
N LEU A 136 -2.76 -5.58 10.35
CA LEU A 136 -2.97 -4.21 9.89
C LEU A 136 -2.13 -3.19 10.68
N ARG A 137 -1.87 -3.47 11.96
CA ARG A 137 -0.99 -2.67 12.82
C ARG A 137 0.46 -2.70 12.33
N GLY A 138 0.98 -3.90 12.04
CA GLY A 138 2.31 -4.06 11.45
C GLY A 138 2.44 -3.37 10.09
N ILE A 139 1.42 -3.48 9.23
CA ILE A 139 1.37 -2.77 7.94
C ILE A 139 1.40 -1.25 8.16
N ALA A 140 0.54 -0.72 9.03
CA ALA A 140 0.49 0.72 9.31
C ALA A 140 1.83 1.24 9.85
N TRP A 141 2.50 0.48 10.72
CA TRP A 141 3.84 0.83 11.18
C TRP A 141 4.85 0.86 10.04
N LEU A 142 4.91 -0.20 9.22
CA LEU A 142 5.80 -0.26 8.05
C LEU A 142 5.59 0.94 7.12
N LEU A 143 4.33 1.26 6.81
CA LEU A 143 3.99 2.36 5.90
C LEU A 143 4.38 3.74 6.47
N SER A 144 4.31 3.94 7.80
CA SER A 144 4.76 5.20 8.42
C SER A 144 6.28 5.38 8.45
N LYS A 145 7.04 4.31 8.24
CA LYS A 145 8.51 4.32 8.20
C LYS A 145 9.06 4.12 6.78
N ALA A 146 8.21 3.68 5.85
CA ALA A 146 8.59 3.44 4.47
C ALA A 146 8.96 4.76 3.78
N SER A 147 10.09 4.72 3.07
CA SER A 147 10.53 5.82 2.21
C SER A 147 9.74 5.92 0.91
N PHE A 148 9.11 4.81 0.50
CA PHE A 148 8.31 4.78 -0.72
C PHE A 148 7.29 3.66 -0.64
N TYR A 149 6.09 3.92 -1.15
CA TYR A 149 5.03 2.94 -1.33
C TYR A 149 4.68 2.74 -2.81
N MET A 150 4.33 1.51 -3.19
CA MET A 150 3.69 1.25 -4.48
C MET A 150 2.57 0.22 -4.35
N GLY A 151 1.39 0.53 -4.91
CA GLY A 151 0.30 -0.43 -4.93
C GLY A 151 -0.82 -0.08 -5.89
N ASN A 152 -1.73 -1.03 -6.08
CA ASN A 152 -2.97 -0.83 -6.83
C ASN A 152 -4.01 -0.07 -6.00
N ASP A 153 -5.07 0.45 -6.62
CA ASP A 153 -6.28 0.94 -5.94
C ASP A 153 -6.79 -0.09 -4.92
N SER A 154 -6.48 0.12 -3.63
CA SER A 154 -6.69 -0.85 -2.56
C SER A 154 -6.74 -0.18 -1.20
N GLY A 155 -7.31 -0.86 -0.20
CA GLY A 155 -7.32 -0.35 1.17
C GLY A 155 -5.91 -0.10 1.74
N ILE A 156 -4.90 -0.88 1.31
CA ILE A 156 -3.51 -0.67 1.74
C ILE A 156 -2.92 0.59 1.12
N THR A 157 -3.28 0.92 -0.13
CA THR A 157 -2.88 2.18 -0.78
C THR A 157 -3.47 3.38 -0.05
N HIS A 158 -4.74 3.31 0.33
CA HIS A 158 -5.34 4.36 1.16
C HIS A 158 -4.62 4.46 2.51
N LEU A 159 -4.39 3.34 3.19
CA LEU A 159 -3.65 3.32 4.46
C LEU A 159 -2.25 3.95 4.31
N ALA A 160 -1.54 3.67 3.21
CA ALA A 160 -0.22 4.26 2.93
C ALA A 160 -0.29 5.79 2.86
N GLY A 161 -1.29 6.33 2.15
CA GLY A 161 -1.56 7.76 2.12
C GLY A 161 -1.85 8.35 3.50
N LEU A 162 -2.62 7.64 4.33
CA LEU A 162 -2.94 8.07 5.70
C LEU A 162 -1.77 7.97 6.67
N CYS A 163 -0.84 7.06 6.43
CA CYS A 163 0.41 6.93 7.17
C CYS A 163 1.47 7.95 6.74
N GLY A 164 1.18 8.80 5.75
CA GLY A 164 2.09 9.85 5.28
C GLY A 164 3.15 9.39 4.29
N CYS A 165 3.05 8.15 3.79
CA CYS A 165 4.01 7.60 2.86
C CYS A 165 3.91 8.29 1.49
N SER A 166 5.05 8.68 0.91
CA SER A 166 5.16 9.07 -0.48
C SER A 166 5.21 7.82 -1.37
N GLY A 167 4.83 7.93 -2.64
CA GLY A 167 4.79 6.74 -3.48
C GLY A 167 3.93 6.86 -4.72
N ILE A 168 3.64 5.71 -5.32
CA ILE A 168 2.81 5.57 -6.51
C ILE A 168 1.58 4.72 -6.19
N ALA A 169 0.43 5.21 -6.63
CA ALA A 169 -0.82 4.48 -6.58
C ALA A 169 -1.34 4.24 -8.01
N LEU A 170 -1.57 2.98 -8.36
CA LEU A 170 -2.02 2.59 -9.70
C LEU A 170 -3.54 2.48 -9.75
N PHE A 171 -4.16 3.20 -10.68
CA PHE A 171 -5.61 3.29 -10.81
C PHE A 171 -6.10 3.04 -12.22
N ARG A 172 -7.33 2.52 -12.34
CA ARG A 172 -8.13 2.72 -13.54
C ARG A 172 -8.64 4.16 -13.57
N GLU A 173 -8.68 4.75 -14.74
CA GLU A 173 -8.99 6.18 -14.91
C GLU A 173 -10.34 6.57 -14.30
N GLU A 174 -11.38 5.78 -14.57
CA GLU A 174 -12.76 5.99 -14.09
C GLU A 174 -12.86 6.03 -12.56
N GLU A 175 -12.00 5.29 -11.86
CA GLU A 175 -12.08 5.10 -10.41
C GLU A 175 -11.23 6.12 -9.65
N SER A 176 -10.17 6.63 -10.30
CA SER A 176 -9.22 7.57 -9.69
C SER A 176 -9.86 8.85 -9.15
N ARG A 177 -10.99 9.31 -9.73
CA ARG A 177 -11.68 10.52 -9.27
C ARG A 177 -12.45 10.32 -7.97
N LEU A 178 -12.95 9.11 -7.73
CA LEU A 178 -13.79 8.77 -6.57
C LEU A 178 -12.96 8.19 -5.41
N TRP A 179 -11.86 7.53 -5.74
CA TRP A 179 -11.02 6.75 -4.82
C TRP A 179 -9.57 7.24 -4.76
N ALA A 180 -9.28 8.48 -5.19
CA ALA A 180 -7.94 9.06 -5.03
C ALA A 180 -7.50 8.96 -3.56
N PRO A 181 -6.35 8.34 -3.23
CA PRO A 181 -5.86 8.31 -1.87
C PRO A 181 -5.43 9.72 -1.43
N SER A 182 -5.61 10.01 -0.14
CA SER A 182 -5.09 11.24 0.47
C SER A 182 -3.56 11.19 0.62
N GLY A 183 -2.94 12.32 0.93
CA GLY A 183 -1.52 12.40 1.26
C GLY A 183 -0.61 12.59 0.04
N LYS A 184 0.57 11.96 0.05
CA LYS A 184 1.67 12.22 -0.90
C LYS A 184 1.80 11.18 -2.01
N LEU A 185 0.78 10.36 -2.24
CA LEU A 185 0.82 9.33 -3.29
C LEU A 185 0.52 9.96 -4.66
N ARG A 186 1.43 9.77 -5.60
CA ARG A 186 1.23 10.13 -7.01
C ARG A 186 0.35 9.07 -7.68
N ILE A 187 -0.76 9.50 -8.25
CA ILE A 187 -1.68 8.60 -8.97
C ILE A 187 -1.19 8.44 -10.41
N VAL A 188 -0.92 7.21 -10.81
CA VAL A 188 -0.71 6.83 -12.21
C VAL A 188 -1.93 6.05 -12.67
N ARG A 189 -2.51 6.44 -13.80
CA ARG A 189 -3.77 5.88 -14.27
C ARG A 189 -3.82 5.69 -15.78
N ALA A 190 -4.60 4.70 -16.20
CA ALA A 190 -4.94 4.42 -17.60
C ALA A 190 -6.38 3.86 -17.68
N PRO A 191 -6.99 3.78 -18.89
CA PRO A 191 -8.33 3.21 -19.04
C PRO A 191 -8.46 1.80 -18.45
N ARG A 192 -7.44 0.95 -18.67
CA ARG A 192 -7.28 -0.35 -18.02
C ARG A 192 -5.98 -0.39 -17.25
N ILE A 193 -5.95 -1.15 -16.16
CA ILE A 193 -4.77 -1.17 -15.28
C ILE A 193 -3.56 -1.75 -16.01
N GLU A 194 -3.77 -2.76 -16.87
CA GLU A 194 -2.72 -3.41 -17.65
C GLU A 194 -2.06 -2.50 -18.70
N ASP A 195 -2.70 -1.40 -19.07
CA ASP A 195 -2.17 -0.44 -20.05
C ASP A 195 -1.12 0.50 -19.43
N ILE A 196 -0.96 0.52 -18.11
CA ILE A 196 0.10 1.26 -17.43
C ILE A 196 1.45 0.61 -17.75
N ALA A 197 2.27 1.28 -18.56
CA ALA A 197 3.55 0.74 -18.97
C ALA A 197 4.56 0.74 -17.82
N ILE A 198 5.30 -0.36 -17.67
CA ILE A 198 6.32 -0.49 -16.62
C ILE A 198 7.44 0.55 -16.73
N ASN A 199 7.75 1.02 -17.94
CA ASN A 199 8.78 2.04 -18.15
C ASN A 199 8.34 3.41 -17.61
N ASP A 200 7.07 3.75 -17.76
CA ASP A 200 6.51 4.97 -17.18
C ASP A 200 6.60 4.92 -15.65
N ILE A 201 6.29 3.76 -15.05
CA ILE A 201 6.45 3.56 -13.61
C ILE A 201 7.91 3.70 -13.17
N LYS A 202 8.86 3.13 -13.90
CA LYS A 202 10.29 3.24 -13.57
C LYS A 202 10.77 4.70 -13.61
N GLU A 203 10.25 5.47 -14.56
CA GLU A 203 10.53 6.90 -14.70
C GLU A 203 9.90 7.72 -13.56
N GLU A 204 8.65 7.41 -13.21
CA GLU A 204 7.95 8.03 -12.08
C GLU A 204 8.68 7.78 -10.75
N ILE A 205 9.10 6.54 -10.50
CA ILE A 205 9.95 6.19 -9.35
C ILE A 205 11.23 7.02 -9.36
N ARG A 206 11.89 7.15 -10.51
CA ARG A 206 13.14 7.91 -10.65
C ARG A 206 12.94 9.38 -10.29
N GLN A 207 11.85 10.00 -10.74
CA GLN A 207 11.53 11.40 -10.45
C GLN A 207 11.25 11.61 -8.96
N LEU A 208 10.44 10.75 -8.35
CA LEU A 208 10.08 10.85 -6.93
C LEU A 208 11.31 10.68 -6.02
N LEU A 209 12.16 9.67 -6.28
CA LEU A 209 13.39 9.45 -5.50
C LEU A 209 14.46 10.53 -5.72
N ALA A 210 14.40 11.29 -6.81
CA ALA A 210 15.29 12.42 -7.07
C ALA A 210 14.82 13.70 -6.35
N GLY A 211 13.51 13.90 -6.24
CA GLY A 211 12.89 15.07 -5.61
C GLY A 211 12.99 15.12 -4.08
N GLU A 212 13.20 13.97 -3.41
CA GLU A 212 13.35 13.91 -1.95
C GLU A 212 14.75 14.33 -1.44
N LYS A 213 15.70 14.67 -2.33
CA LYS A 213 17.05 15.13 -1.98
C LYS A 213 17.19 16.66 -1.88
N GLY A 214 16.08 17.41 -1.91
CA GLY A 214 16.03 18.87 -1.87
C GLY A 214 15.70 19.43 -0.50
#